data_AF-A0A1Y1YIV1-F1
#
_entry.id   AF-A0A1Y1YIV1-F1
#
_cell.length_a   1.000
_cell.length_b   1.000
_cell.length_c   1.000
_cell.angle_alpha   90.00
_cell.angle_beta   90.00
_cell.angle_gamma   90.00
#
_symmetry.space_group_name_H-M   'P 1'
#
loop_
_entity.id
_entity.type
_entity.pdbx_description
1 polymer ?
#
loop_
_entity_poly.entity_id
_entity_poly.type
_entity_poly.pdbx_seq_one_letter_code
_entity_poly.pdbx_strand_id
1 'polypeptide(L)'
;MGGDGGSIPKRIELVRQKRKTERTDEASKIISEWFYCALSKKPLEVPVVSCVLGKLYNKEAILEYVLDPSSYGDADKICPHIKNLKDVTVLKLTPNPAFEGSQASNIAQFDRTLPSKYVCPITMKEMNGKHKFSYLLSCGCVLSEQALKEVPSSNCLICNKAYSSEDVMTLNPKGQDLERQQALLETRRKAKKDKKD
;
A
#
# COMPACT_ATOMS: atom_id res chain seq x y z
N MET A 1 -36.48 57.20 12.45
CA MET A 1 -36.28 56.74 13.84
C MET A 1 -37.10 55.48 13.99
N GLY A 2 -36.64 54.28 14.34
CA GLY A 2 -35.38 53.73 14.86
C GLY A 2 -35.82 52.39 15.49
N GLY A 3 -35.33 51.23 15.07
CA GLY A 3 -34.07 50.69 15.51
C GLY A 3 -34.00 49.23 15.09
N ASP A 4 -32.99 48.95 14.28
CA ASP A 4 -32.61 47.62 13.82
C ASP A 4 -32.49 46.64 14.98
N GLY A 5 -33.21 45.53 14.87
CA GLY A 5 -33.02 44.34 15.68
C GLY A 5 -31.68 43.71 15.34
N GLY A 6 -30.60 44.25 15.93
CA GLY A 6 -29.26 43.67 15.85
C GLY A 6 -29.29 42.26 16.43
N SER A 7 -29.27 41.27 15.54
CA SER A 7 -29.08 39.87 15.90
C SER A 7 -27.66 39.75 16.43
N ILE A 8 -27.52 39.55 17.74
CA ILE A 8 -26.22 39.31 18.37
C ILE A 8 -25.72 37.95 17.86
N PRO A 9 -24.64 37.90 17.05
CA PRO A 9 -24.15 36.64 16.53
C PRO A 9 -23.63 35.78 17.68
N LYS A 10 -24.01 34.51 17.70
CA LYS A 10 -23.60 33.58 18.77
C LYS A 10 -22.10 33.32 18.64
N ARG A 11 -21.40 33.02 19.74
CA ARG A 11 -19.94 32.75 19.75
C ARG A 11 -19.47 31.73 18.70
N ILE A 12 -20.33 30.77 18.36
CA ILE A 12 -20.13 29.76 17.31
C ILE A 12 -20.04 30.35 15.89
N GLU A 13 -20.64 31.52 15.63
CA GLU A 13 -20.59 32.22 14.34
C GLU A 13 -19.39 33.16 14.24
N LEU A 14 -18.92 33.72 15.36
CA LEU A 14 -17.72 34.55 15.44
C LEU A 14 -16.41 33.76 15.34
N VAL A 15 -16.42 32.48 15.71
CA VAL A 15 -15.23 31.64 15.66
C VAL A 15 -15.27 30.79 14.40
N ARG A 16 -14.49 31.18 13.38
CA ARG A 16 -14.06 30.28 12.30
C ARG A 16 -13.39 29.07 12.95
N GLN A 17 -14.14 27.99 13.16
CA GLN A 17 -13.55 26.73 13.60
C GLN A 17 -12.54 26.30 12.53
N LYS A 18 -11.26 26.29 12.92
CA LYS A 18 -10.13 25.96 12.06
C LYS A 18 -10.38 24.57 11.46
N ARG A 19 -10.43 24.47 10.14
CA ARG A 19 -10.63 23.22 9.37
C ARG A 19 -9.74 22.10 9.95
N LYS A 20 -10.34 21.14 10.63
CA LYS A 20 -9.69 19.95 11.21
C LYS A 20 -9.91 18.75 10.29
N THR A 21 -9.70 18.92 8.98
CA THR A 21 -10.13 17.94 7.96
C THR A 21 -8.94 17.26 7.26
N GLU A 22 -7.84 17.97 7.00
CA GLU A 22 -6.74 17.41 6.19
C GLU A 22 -5.97 16.26 6.89
N ARG A 23 -5.80 16.32 8.22
CA ARG A 23 -5.06 15.29 8.96
C ARG A 23 -5.80 13.95 9.05
N THR A 24 -7.13 13.96 9.07
CA THR A 24 -7.93 12.71 9.10
C THR A 24 -7.87 11.99 7.76
N ASP A 25 -7.78 12.72 6.65
CA ASP A 25 -7.76 12.13 5.31
C ASP A 25 -6.46 11.38 5.02
N GLU A 26 -5.30 11.93 5.42
CA GLU A 26 -4.01 11.32 5.12
C GLU A 26 -3.74 10.05 5.92
N ALA A 27 -4.10 10.04 7.22
CA ALA A 27 -3.99 8.85 8.05
C ALA A 27 -4.95 7.74 7.60
N SER A 28 -6.15 8.09 7.14
CA SER A 28 -7.11 7.12 6.58
C SER A 28 -6.58 6.47 5.29
N LYS A 29 -5.87 7.24 4.46
CA LYS A 29 -5.19 6.72 3.25
C LYS A 29 -4.09 5.74 3.63
N ILE A 30 -3.23 6.07 4.59
CA ILE A 30 -2.16 5.18 5.07
C ILE A 30 -2.76 3.87 5.60
N ILE A 31 -3.81 3.95 6.42
CA ILE A 31 -4.49 2.76 6.92
C ILE A 31 -5.01 1.90 5.75
N SER A 32 -5.70 2.51 4.80
CA SER A 32 -6.24 1.81 3.62
C SER A 32 -5.16 1.15 2.76
N GLU A 33 -4.02 1.82 2.56
CA GLU A 33 -2.91 1.35 1.72
C GLU A 33 -2.12 0.20 2.37
N TRP A 34 -1.98 0.19 3.69
CA TRP A 34 -1.08 -0.74 4.40
C TRP A 34 -1.80 -1.87 5.13
N PHE A 35 -3.09 -1.74 5.43
CA PHE A 35 -3.85 -2.74 6.21
C PHE A 35 -4.96 -3.41 5.42
N TYR A 36 -5.37 -2.84 4.28
CA TYR A 36 -6.50 -3.33 3.50
C TYR A 36 -6.09 -3.66 2.05
N CYS A 37 -6.78 -4.63 1.47
CA CYS A 37 -6.66 -4.99 0.08
C CYS A 37 -7.15 -3.84 -0.80
N ALA A 38 -6.32 -3.38 -1.73
CA ALA A 38 -6.66 -2.26 -2.60
C ALA A 38 -7.88 -2.53 -3.48
N LEU A 39 -8.17 -3.81 -3.80
CA LEU A 39 -9.32 -4.23 -4.60
C LEU A 39 -10.55 -4.51 -3.73
N SER A 40 -10.50 -5.54 -2.89
CA SER A 40 -11.68 -6.00 -2.12
C SER A 40 -12.00 -5.18 -0.87
N LYS A 41 -11.13 -4.25 -0.46
CA LYS A 41 -11.25 -3.46 0.78
C LYS A 41 -11.34 -4.28 2.06
N LYS A 42 -11.10 -5.59 1.99
CA LYS A 42 -10.97 -6.48 3.16
C LYS A 42 -9.58 -6.32 3.79
N PRO A 43 -9.41 -6.60 5.09
CA PRO A 43 -8.09 -6.61 5.72
C PRO A 43 -7.10 -7.50 4.96
N LEU A 44 -5.82 -7.12 4.96
CA LEU A 44 -4.78 -7.92 4.32
C LEU A 44 -4.56 -9.23 5.08
N GLU A 45 -4.59 -10.33 4.34
CA GLU A 45 -4.41 -11.70 4.85
C GLU A 45 -3.51 -12.50 3.92
N VAL A 46 -2.65 -13.33 4.51
CA VAL A 46 -1.72 -14.18 3.75
C VAL A 46 -2.52 -15.26 3.04
N PRO A 47 -2.31 -15.51 1.73
CA PRO A 47 -1.27 -14.93 0.88
C PRO A 47 -1.62 -13.53 0.34
N VAL A 48 -0.72 -12.56 0.61
CA VAL A 48 -0.76 -11.20 0.06
C VAL A 48 0.06 -11.14 -1.23
N VAL A 49 -0.43 -10.41 -2.23
CA VAL A 49 0.26 -10.18 -3.50
C VAL A 49 0.44 -8.69 -3.76
N SER A 50 1.48 -8.34 -4.52
CA SER A 50 1.68 -6.98 -5.01
C SER A 50 1.84 -6.93 -6.53
N CYS A 51 1.31 -5.88 -7.13
CA CYS A 51 1.53 -5.58 -8.53
C CYS A 51 2.81 -4.76 -8.74
N VAL A 52 3.20 -4.55 -10.00
CA VAL A 52 4.38 -3.75 -10.38
C VAL A 52 4.30 -2.31 -9.84
N LEU A 53 3.10 -1.76 -9.65
CA LEU A 53 2.91 -0.43 -9.07
C LEU A 53 3.02 -0.40 -7.53
N GLY A 54 3.31 -1.54 -6.89
CA GLY A 54 3.53 -1.61 -5.44
C GLY A 54 2.25 -1.62 -4.59
N LYS A 55 1.07 -1.71 -5.20
CA LYS A 55 -0.21 -1.85 -4.47
C LYS A 55 -0.33 -3.25 -3.86
N LEU A 56 -1.01 -3.36 -2.73
CA LEU A 56 -1.23 -4.62 -1.99
C LEU A 56 -2.63 -5.17 -2.22
N TYR A 57 -2.71 -6.49 -2.42
CA TYR A 57 -3.96 -7.21 -2.65
C TYR A 57 -3.96 -8.55 -1.92
N ASN A 58 -5.14 -9.02 -1.51
CA ASN A 58 -5.30 -10.42 -1.13
C ASN A 58 -5.29 -11.27 -2.39
N LYS A 59 -4.55 -12.39 -2.38
CA LYS A 59 -4.47 -13.28 -3.56
C LYS A 59 -5.85 -13.77 -3.99
N GLU A 60 -6.73 -14.05 -3.02
CA GLU A 60 -8.11 -14.48 -3.27
C GLU A 60 -8.90 -13.46 -4.10
N ALA A 61 -8.80 -12.18 -3.76
CA ALA A 61 -9.48 -11.11 -4.50
C ALA A 61 -8.97 -10.98 -5.94
N ILE A 62 -7.66 -11.16 -6.15
CA ILE A 62 -7.09 -11.16 -7.51
C ILE A 62 -7.52 -12.40 -8.29
N LEU A 63 -7.61 -13.57 -7.65
CA LEU A 63 -8.09 -14.79 -8.30
C LEU A 63 -9.53 -14.63 -8.77
N GLU A 64 -10.40 -14.14 -7.90
CA GLU A 64 -11.80 -13.84 -8.21
C GLU A 64 -11.90 -12.83 -9.36
N TYR A 65 -11.13 -11.73 -9.32
CA TYR A 65 -11.10 -10.73 -10.40
C TYR A 65 -10.60 -11.27 -11.75
N VAL A 66 -9.57 -12.14 -11.74
CA VAL A 66 -9.06 -12.72 -12.99
C VAL A 66 -10.06 -13.73 -13.59
N LEU A 67 -10.88 -14.37 -12.75
CA LEU A 67 -11.94 -15.27 -13.20
C LEU A 67 -13.16 -14.49 -13.71
N ASP A 68 -13.58 -13.47 -12.97
CA ASP A 68 -14.68 -12.57 -13.32
C ASP A 68 -14.31 -11.11 -13.05
N PRO A 69 -13.90 -10.37 -14.09
CA PRO A 69 -13.55 -8.96 -13.97
C PRO A 69 -14.72 -8.07 -13.49
N SER A 70 -15.96 -8.53 -13.64
CA SER A 70 -17.17 -7.79 -13.22
C SER A 70 -17.49 -7.96 -11.72
N SER A 71 -16.83 -8.87 -11.00
CA SER A 71 -17.03 -9.10 -9.56
C SER A 71 -16.71 -7.88 -8.69
N TYR A 72 -15.91 -6.94 -9.21
CA TYR A 72 -15.51 -5.73 -8.50
C TYR A 72 -15.76 -4.49 -9.37
N GLY A 73 -16.80 -3.70 -9.04
CA GLY A 73 -17.26 -2.58 -9.88
C GLY A 73 -16.21 -1.48 -10.18
N ASP A 74 -15.21 -1.31 -9.31
CA ASP A 74 -14.14 -0.31 -9.49
C ASP A 74 -12.80 -0.91 -9.93
N ALA A 75 -12.75 -2.21 -10.28
CA ALA A 75 -11.49 -2.90 -10.58
C ALA A 75 -10.73 -2.29 -11.75
N ASP A 76 -11.44 -1.84 -12.79
CA ASP A 76 -10.84 -1.21 -13.97
C ASP A 76 -10.06 0.06 -13.64
N LYS A 77 -10.46 0.78 -12.58
CA LYS A 77 -9.74 1.97 -12.09
C LYS A 77 -8.57 1.59 -11.18
N ILE A 78 -8.76 0.55 -10.36
CA ILE A 78 -7.80 0.17 -9.32
C ILE A 78 -6.61 -0.58 -9.90
N CYS A 79 -6.85 -1.54 -10.81
CA CYS A 79 -5.86 -2.46 -11.34
C CYS A 79 -6.04 -2.82 -12.84
N PRO A 80 -6.11 -1.84 -13.75
CA PRO A 80 -6.28 -2.10 -15.20
C PRO A 80 -5.11 -2.86 -15.86
N HIS A 81 -4.02 -3.06 -15.12
CA HIS A 81 -2.81 -3.72 -15.60
C HIS A 81 -2.72 -5.19 -15.21
N ILE A 82 -3.56 -5.66 -14.30
CA ILE A 82 -3.58 -7.05 -13.87
C ILE A 82 -4.55 -7.79 -14.79
N LYS A 83 -4.04 -8.67 -15.65
CA LYS A 83 -4.87 -9.52 -16.52
C LYS A 83 -4.72 -11.00 -16.17
N ASN A 84 -3.55 -11.36 -15.63
CA ASN A 84 -3.23 -12.71 -15.25
C ASN A 84 -2.49 -12.72 -13.91
N LEU A 85 -2.44 -13.89 -13.26
CA LEU A 85 -1.68 -14.08 -12.02
C LEU A 85 -0.17 -13.85 -12.17
N LYS A 86 0.35 -13.80 -13.41
CA LYS A 86 1.75 -13.47 -13.70
C LYS A 86 2.06 -11.97 -13.54
N ASP A 87 1.03 -11.12 -13.52
CA ASP A 87 1.19 -9.67 -13.38
C ASP A 87 1.31 -9.23 -11.90
N VAL A 88 1.14 -10.17 -10.97
CA VAL A 88 1.29 -9.98 -9.53
C VAL A 88 2.38 -10.91 -8.99
N THR A 89 3.00 -10.49 -7.89
CA THR A 89 4.00 -11.26 -7.16
C THR A 89 3.50 -11.59 -5.77
N VAL A 90 3.63 -12.85 -5.36
CA VAL A 90 3.27 -13.26 -4.01
C VAL A 90 4.34 -12.76 -3.04
N LEU A 91 3.91 -12.01 -2.04
CA LEU A 91 4.79 -11.43 -1.04
C LEU A 91 5.08 -12.43 0.07
N LYS A 92 6.34 -12.52 0.48
CA LYS A 92 6.78 -13.23 1.68
C LYS A 92 6.91 -12.20 2.80
N LEU A 93 5.80 -12.01 3.51
CA LEU A 93 5.70 -11.12 4.66
C LEU A 93 6.07 -11.89 5.93
N THR A 94 6.82 -11.25 6.82
CA THR A 94 7.16 -11.82 8.13
C THR A 94 6.12 -11.35 9.14
N PRO A 95 5.44 -12.26 9.87
CA PRO A 95 4.45 -11.88 10.87
C PRO A 95 5.13 -11.13 12.02
N ASN A 96 4.44 -10.12 12.55
CA ASN A 96 4.89 -9.37 13.70
C ASN A 96 4.58 -10.15 14.99
N PRO A 97 5.58 -10.60 15.77
CA PRO A 97 5.33 -11.30 17.03
C PRO A 97 4.63 -10.42 18.08
N ALA A 98 4.73 -9.09 17.97
CA ALA A 98 4.06 -8.15 18.85
C ALA A 98 2.61 -7.85 18.43
N PHE A 99 2.11 -8.44 17.34
CA PHE A 99 0.74 -8.20 16.87
C PHE A 99 -0.24 -9.11 17.60
N GLU A 100 -0.98 -8.55 18.56
CA GLU A 100 -2.13 -9.21 19.17
C GLU A 100 -3.35 -9.08 18.25
N GLY A 101 -3.90 -10.22 17.79
CA GLY A 101 -5.01 -10.29 16.81
C GLY A 101 -6.29 -9.53 17.20
N SER A 102 -6.41 -9.09 18.46
CA SER A 102 -7.54 -8.31 18.99
C SER A 102 -7.50 -6.82 18.62
N GLN A 103 -6.41 -6.29 18.06
CA GLN A 103 -6.25 -4.83 17.82
C GLN A 103 -6.89 -4.34 16.51
N ALA A 104 -7.49 -5.22 15.69
CA ALA A 104 -8.14 -4.84 14.44
C ALA A 104 -9.30 -3.83 14.65
N SER A 105 -9.94 -3.84 15.81
CA SER A 105 -11.01 -2.91 16.20
C SER A 105 -10.51 -1.53 16.63
N ASN A 106 -9.23 -1.38 16.99
CA ASN A 106 -8.65 -0.13 17.51
C ASN A 106 -7.86 0.68 16.46
N ILE A 107 -7.79 0.21 15.21
CA ILE A 107 -7.20 0.95 14.07
C ILE A 107 -7.84 2.35 13.90
N ALA A 108 -9.04 2.55 14.43
CA ALA A 108 -9.79 3.81 14.41
C ALA A 108 -9.23 4.91 15.34
N GLN A 109 -8.29 4.61 16.24
CA GLN A 109 -7.65 5.64 17.08
C GLN A 109 -6.38 6.16 16.38
N PHE A 110 -6.55 7.30 15.71
CA PHE A 110 -5.57 8.03 14.89
C PHE A 110 -4.28 8.48 15.61
N ASP A 111 -4.06 8.08 16.86
CA ASP A 111 -3.01 8.65 17.70
C ASP A 111 -2.13 7.53 18.29
N ARG A 112 -0.92 7.45 17.75
CA ARG A 112 0.24 6.66 18.21
C ARG A 112 0.21 5.15 17.93
N THR A 113 0.98 4.80 16.89
CA THR A 113 1.46 3.45 16.53
C THR A 113 0.36 2.44 16.23
N LEU A 114 -0.13 2.45 14.98
CA LEU A 114 -0.91 1.34 14.45
C LEU A 114 0.00 0.09 14.36
N PRO A 115 -0.23 -0.94 15.20
CA PRO A 115 0.55 -2.16 15.16
C PRO A 115 0.28 -2.86 13.84
N SER A 116 1.34 -3.15 13.07
CA SER A 116 1.18 -3.87 11.80
C SER A 116 1.22 -5.37 12.05
N LYS A 117 0.42 -6.13 11.28
CA LYS A 117 0.50 -7.60 11.21
C LYS A 117 1.88 -8.09 10.75
N TYR A 118 2.65 -7.24 10.06
CA TYR A 118 3.88 -7.63 9.39
C TYR A 118 5.05 -6.69 9.73
N VAL A 119 6.25 -7.26 9.78
CA VAL A 119 7.51 -6.56 10.07
C VAL A 119 8.60 -6.89 9.05
N CYS A 120 9.61 -6.04 8.95
CA CYS A 120 10.85 -6.39 8.25
C CYS A 120 11.65 -7.39 9.10
N PRO A 121 12.10 -8.53 8.55
CA PRO A 121 12.85 -9.52 9.31
C PRO A 121 14.27 -9.08 9.72
N ILE A 122 14.78 -7.99 9.13
CA ILE A 122 16.14 -7.50 9.39
C ILE A 122 16.11 -6.32 10.36
N THR A 123 15.35 -5.27 10.03
CA THR A 123 15.29 -4.06 10.85
C THR A 123 14.23 -4.13 11.95
N MET A 124 13.41 -5.18 11.99
CA MET A 124 12.27 -5.35 12.92
C MET A 124 11.27 -4.18 12.90
N LYS A 125 11.25 -3.41 11.81
CA LYS A 125 10.34 -2.27 11.63
C LYS A 125 8.98 -2.73 11.17
N GLU A 126 7.94 -2.10 11.69
CA GLU A 126 6.55 -2.42 11.32
C GLU A 126 6.18 -1.91 9.94
N MET A 127 5.42 -2.72 9.21
CA MET A 127 4.89 -2.40 7.89
C MET A 127 3.57 -1.62 8.00
N ASN A 128 3.62 -0.40 8.55
CA ASN A 128 2.45 0.47 8.83
C ASN A 128 2.48 1.82 8.08
N GLY A 129 3.35 1.96 7.09
CA GLY A 129 3.47 3.19 6.29
C GLY A 129 4.31 4.31 6.88
N LYS A 130 4.86 4.14 8.09
CA LYS A 130 5.87 5.07 8.63
C LYS A 130 7.24 4.91 7.99
N HIS A 131 7.57 3.68 7.60
CA HIS A 131 8.81 3.35 6.92
C HIS A 131 8.50 2.87 5.50
N LYS A 132 9.40 3.17 4.57
CA LYS A 132 9.31 2.65 3.22
C LYS A 132 9.71 1.17 3.19
N PHE A 133 8.91 0.38 2.50
CA PHE A 133 9.18 -1.04 2.27
C PHE A 133 9.29 -1.30 0.78
N SER A 134 10.13 -2.26 0.43
CA SER A 134 10.31 -2.73 -0.93
C SER A 134 10.29 -4.25 -0.95
N TYR A 135 9.88 -4.83 -2.06
CA TYR A 135 9.98 -6.25 -2.29
C TYR A 135 10.81 -6.53 -3.54
N LEU A 136 11.36 -7.73 -3.61
CA LEU A 136 12.13 -8.17 -4.76
C LEU A 136 11.24 -8.98 -5.72
N LEU A 137 11.11 -8.54 -6.98
CA LEU A 137 10.33 -9.25 -8.00
C LEU A 137 10.81 -10.70 -8.21
N SER A 138 12.10 -10.96 -8.03
CA SER A 138 12.69 -12.28 -8.26
C SER A 138 12.24 -13.34 -7.25
N CYS A 139 11.88 -12.96 -6.02
CA CYS A 139 11.59 -13.91 -4.94
C CYS A 139 10.38 -13.57 -4.05
N GLY A 140 9.84 -12.35 -4.15
CA GLY A 140 8.71 -11.86 -3.35
C GLY A 140 9.06 -11.50 -1.90
N CYS A 141 10.32 -11.62 -1.48
CA CYS A 141 10.75 -11.22 -0.14
C CYS A 141 10.57 -9.71 0.08
N VAL A 142 9.97 -9.33 1.21
CA VAL A 142 9.70 -7.94 1.57
C VAL A 142 10.69 -7.48 2.63
N LEU A 143 11.27 -6.32 2.42
CA LEU A 143 12.33 -5.72 3.25
C LEU A 143 12.05 -4.23 3.43
N SER A 144 12.55 -3.65 4.52
CA SER A 144 12.58 -2.19 4.65
C SER A 144 13.61 -1.62 3.69
N GLU A 145 13.36 -0.43 3.14
CA GLU A 145 14.31 0.23 2.24
C GLU A 145 15.66 0.49 2.94
N GLN A 146 15.61 0.71 4.26
CA GLN A 146 16.80 0.87 5.09
C GLN A 146 17.66 -0.39 5.11
N ALA A 147 17.08 -1.58 5.24
CA ALA A 147 17.82 -2.83 5.17
C ALA A 147 18.58 -2.97 3.85
N LEU A 148 17.93 -2.61 2.73
CA LEU A 148 18.55 -2.68 1.40
C LEU A 148 19.66 -1.65 1.18
N LYS A 149 19.56 -0.48 1.83
CA LYS A 149 20.55 0.58 1.74
C LYS A 149 21.77 0.34 2.63
N GLU A 150 21.55 -0.15 3.85
CA GLU A 150 22.61 -0.40 4.83
C GLU A 150 23.40 -1.66 4.49
N VAL A 151 22.77 -2.66 3.86
CA VAL A 151 23.40 -3.92 3.46
C VAL A 151 23.23 -4.16 1.95
N PRO A 152 23.99 -3.42 1.10
CA PRO A 152 23.94 -3.62 -0.33
C PRO A 152 24.48 -5.01 -0.69
N SER A 153 23.67 -5.80 -1.38
CA SER A 153 24.01 -7.14 -1.81
C SER A 153 23.37 -7.43 -3.18
N SER A 154 23.98 -8.34 -3.95
CA SER A 154 23.41 -8.84 -5.22
C SER A 154 22.39 -9.97 -5.01
N ASN A 155 22.20 -10.39 -3.75
CA ASN A 155 21.45 -11.56 -3.36
C ASN A 155 20.48 -11.20 -2.23
N CYS A 156 19.27 -11.73 -2.27
CA CYS A 156 18.25 -11.44 -1.28
C CYS A 156 18.71 -11.83 0.12
N LEU A 157 18.66 -10.90 1.07
CA LEU A 157 19.09 -11.11 2.45
C LEU A 157 18.27 -12.16 3.23
N ILE A 158 17.11 -12.59 2.71
CA ILE A 158 16.23 -13.59 3.34
C ILE A 158 16.40 -14.98 2.70
N CYS A 159 16.45 -15.05 1.37
CA CYS A 159 16.43 -16.34 0.65
C CYS A 159 17.63 -16.57 -0.28
N ASN A 160 18.61 -15.67 -0.26
CA ASN A 160 19.86 -15.71 -1.04
C ASN A 160 19.70 -15.74 -2.57
N LYS A 161 18.49 -15.51 -3.09
CA LYS A 161 18.23 -15.45 -4.53
C LYS A 161 18.83 -14.19 -5.15
N ALA A 162 19.53 -14.31 -6.27
CA ALA A 162 20.06 -13.16 -7.00
C ALA A 162 18.95 -12.21 -7.46
N TYR A 163 19.22 -10.90 -7.41
CA TYR A 163 18.31 -9.86 -7.87
C TYR A 163 19.10 -8.68 -8.45
N SER A 164 18.46 -7.94 -9.34
CA SER A 164 18.99 -6.69 -9.89
C SER A 164 18.36 -5.47 -9.25
N SER A 165 18.97 -4.28 -9.41
CA SER A 165 18.40 -3.02 -8.92
C SER A 165 17.04 -2.68 -9.54
N GLU A 166 16.72 -3.26 -10.69
CA GLU A 166 15.42 -3.16 -11.37
C GLU A 166 14.34 -4.09 -10.78
N ASP A 167 14.76 -5.12 -10.05
CA ASP A 167 13.85 -6.05 -9.35
C ASP A 167 13.35 -5.49 -8.02
N VAL A 168 13.95 -4.39 -7.54
CA VAL A 168 13.57 -3.74 -6.28
C VAL A 168 12.36 -2.85 -6.52
N MET A 169 11.20 -3.27 -5.99
CA MET A 169 9.93 -2.60 -6.16
C MET A 169 9.44 -2.03 -4.83
N THR A 170 9.18 -0.74 -4.78
CA THR A 170 8.67 -0.08 -3.58
C THR A 170 7.18 -0.40 -3.40
N LEU A 171 6.78 -0.68 -2.17
CA LEU A 171 5.38 -0.87 -1.75
C LEU A 171 4.74 0.49 -1.47
N ASN A 172 3.52 0.67 -1.98
CA ASN A 172 2.77 1.94 -1.90
C ASN A 172 3.67 3.16 -2.21
N PRO A 173 4.32 3.19 -3.39
CA PRO A 173 5.27 4.23 -3.76
C PRO A 173 4.61 5.60 -3.89
N LYS A 174 5.40 6.66 -3.68
CA LYS A 174 4.98 8.06 -3.83
C LYS A 174 6.03 8.83 -4.62
N GLY A 175 5.60 9.85 -5.39
CA GLY A 175 6.50 10.69 -6.18
C GLY A 175 7.33 9.89 -7.18
N GLN A 176 8.65 10.10 -7.16
CA GLN A 176 9.59 9.51 -8.13
C GLN A 176 9.55 7.97 -8.21
N ASP A 177 9.34 7.29 -7.08
CA ASP A 177 9.24 5.82 -7.04
C ASP A 177 8.04 5.33 -7.88
N LEU A 178 6.92 6.06 -7.82
CA LEU A 178 5.70 5.75 -8.58
C LEU A 178 5.95 5.90 -10.08
N GLU A 179 6.56 7.01 -10.50
CA GLU A 179 6.87 7.30 -11.89
C GLU A 179 7.80 6.23 -12.48
N ARG A 180 8.82 5.82 -11.72
CA ARG A 180 9.72 4.72 -12.10
C ARG A 180 8.96 3.41 -12.31
N GLN A 181 8.09 3.04 -11.37
CA GLN A 181 7.32 1.79 -11.46
C GLN A 181 6.28 1.82 -12.59
N GLN A 182 5.71 3.00 -12.91
CA GLN A 182 4.85 3.19 -14.07
C GLN A 182 5.60 3.03 -15.38
N ALA A 183 6.80 3.63 -15.52
CA ALA A 183 7.64 3.45 -16.70
C ALA A 183 8.04 1.98 -16.89
N LEU A 184 8.35 1.27 -15.81
CA LEU A 184 8.65 -0.17 -15.85
C LEU A 184 7.44 -1.02 -16.29
N LEU A 185 6.24 -0.64 -15.87
CA LEU A 185 5.01 -1.30 -16.30
C LEU A 185 4.76 -1.12 -17.80
N GLU A 186 4.95 0.10 -18.31
CA GLU A 186 4.75 0.41 -19.73
C GLU A 186 5.79 -0.26 -20.62
N THR A 187 7.06 -0.30 -20.22
CA THR A 187 8.11 -1.04 -20.94
C THR A 187 7.81 -2.54 -20.99
N ARG A 188 7.37 -3.14 -19.87
CA ARG A 188 6.93 -4.54 -19.83
C ARG A 188 5.72 -4.82 -20.71
N ARG A 189 4.77 -3.87 -20.81
CA ARG A 189 3.60 -3.98 -21.69
C ARG A 189 4.00 -3.98 -23.16
N LYS A 190 4.91 -3.08 -23.57
CA LYS A 190 5.44 -3.02 -24.94
C LYS A 190 6.16 -4.32 -25.31
N ALA A 191 7.09 -4.78 -24.46
CA ALA A 191 7.82 -6.03 -24.68
C ALA A 191 6.93 -7.28 -24.77
N LYS A 192 5.74 -7.28 -24.14
CA LYS A 192 4.75 -8.36 -24.29
C LYS A 192 3.97 -8.29 -25.62
N LYS A 193 3.77 -7.08 -26.17
CA LYS A 193 3.14 -6.90 -27.49
C LYS A 193 4.09 -7.34 -28.59
N ASP A 194 5.35 -6.90 -28.54
CA ASP A 194 6.37 -7.20 -29.55
C ASP A 194 6.72 -8.70 -29.63
N LYS A 195 6.41 -9.49 -28.60
CA LYS A 195 6.57 -10.95 -28.58
C LYS A 195 5.36 -11.73 -29.09
N LYS A 196 4.25 -11.03 -29.33
CA LYS A 196 2.99 -11.62 -29.79
C LYS A 196 2.78 -11.42 -31.30
N ASP A 197 3.48 -10.44 -31.88
CA ASP A 197 3.69 -10.27 -33.33
C ASP A 197 4.83 -11.19 -33.81
#